data_AF-A0A7S7QN70-F1
#
_entry.id   AF-A0A7S7QN70-F1
#
_cell.length_a   1.000
_cell.length_b   1.000
_cell.length_c   1.000
_cell.angle_alpha   90.00
_cell.angle_beta   90.00
_cell.angle_gamma   90.00
#
_symmetry.space_group_name_H-M   'P 1'
#
loop_
_entity.id
_entity.type
_entity.pdbx_description
1 polymer ?
#
loop_
_entity_poly.entity_id
_entity_poly.type
_entity_poly.pdbx_seq_one_letter_code
_entity_poly.pdbx_strand_id
1 'polypeptide(L)'
;MAFADVYKKQVALLLRVLPFVTDEECFALKGGTAINLFVRDMPRLSVDIDLTYVPVAPRAESLADIDAAMKRIVGKIEEKIPGAQVHETQKEGAIVKLVVRSQNVQIKIEVTPVLRGCVGVLAAC
;
A
#
# COMPACT_ATOMS: atom_id res chain seq x y z
N MET A 1 13.59 -24.26 -3.08
CA MET A 1 14.63 -23.22 -3.22
C MET A 1 14.24 -22.07 -2.30
N ALA A 2 15.09 -21.66 -1.36
CA ALA A 2 14.76 -20.69 -0.32
C ALA A 2 14.13 -19.37 -0.83
N PHE A 3 14.51 -18.92 -2.04
CA PHE A 3 13.94 -17.74 -2.68
C PHE A 3 12.44 -17.84 -2.98
N ALA A 4 11.97 -18.98 -3.49
CA ALA A 4 10.55 -19.18 -3.78
C ALA A 4 9.71 -19.19 -2.50
N ASP A 5 10.28 -19.68 -1.39
CA ASP A 5 9.60 -19.74 -0.10
C ASP A 5 9.51 -18.34 0.55
N VAL A 6 10.56 -17.52 0.45
CA VAL A 6 10.53 -16.11 0.87
C VAL A 6 9.49 -15.33 0.06
N TYR A 7 9.47 -15.49 -1.26
CA TYR A 7 8.51 -14.81 -2.12
C TYR A 7 7.06 -15.17 -1.76
N LYS A 8 6.75 -16.47 -1.59
CA LYS A 8 5.41 -16.91 -1.16
C LYS A 8 4.99 -16.29 0.16
N LYS A 9 5.91 -16.20 1.14
CA LYS A 9 5.65 -15.53 2.42
C LYS A 9 5.41 -14.03 2.26
N GLN A 10 6.15 -13.35 1.38
CA GLN A 10 5.90 -11.94 1.06
C GLN A 10 4.54 -11.73 0.41
N VAL A 11 4.16 -12.58 -0.57
CA VAL A 11 2.83 -12.53 -1.20
C VAL A 11 1.73 -12.81 -0.16
N ALA A 12 1.92 -13.77 0.73
CA ALA A 12 0.98 -14.03 1.81
C ALA A 12 0.82 -12.82 2.75
N LEU A 13 1.91 -12.13 3.10
CA LEU A 13 1.85 -10.89 3.87
C LEU A 13 1.13 -9.78 3.09
N LEU A 14 1.42 -9.63 1.80
CA LEU A 14 0.74 -8.67 0.93
C LEU A 14 -0.76 -8.89 0.92
N LEU A 15 -1.22 -10.13 0.69
CA LEU A 15 -2.65 -10.44 0.62
C LEU A 15 -3.37 -10.20 1.95
N ARG A 16 -2.67 -10.29 3.09
CA ARG A 16 -3.21 -9.95 4.41
C ARG A 16 -3.30 -8.44 4.64
N VAL A 17 -2.39 -7.66 4.07
CA VAL A 17 -2.33 -6.20 4.22
C VAL A 17 -3.26 -5.49 3.24
N LEU A 18 -3.45 -6.04 2.04
CA LEU A 18 -4.19 -5.41 0.95
C LEU A 18 -5.61 -4.96 1.33
N PRO A 19 -6.41 -5.72 2.11
CA PRO A 19 -7.75 -5.28 2.53
C PRO A 19 -7.74 -3.95 3.30
N PHE A 20 -6.75 -3.72 4.16
CA PHE A 20 -6.66 -2.48 4.94
C PHE A 20 -6.35 -1.27 4.06
N VAL A 21 -5.67 -1.49 2.94
CA VAL A 21 -5.38 -0.47 1.95
C VAL A 21 -6.62 -0.20 1.09
N THR A 22 -7.36 -1.24 0.69
CA THR A 22 -8.57 -1.09 -0.14
C THR A 22 -9.74 -0.47 0.61
N ASP A 23 -9.76 -0.56 1.95
CA ASP A 23 -10.72 0.18 2.78
C ASP A 23 -10.56 1.71 2.70
N GLU A 24 -9.40 2.21 2.23
CA GLU A 24 -9.13 3.63 2.08
C GLU A 24 -9.46 4.09 0.65
N GLU A 25 -10.69 4.55 0.44
CA GLU A 25 -11.22 4.98 -0.88
C GLU A 25 -10.43 6.13 -1.53
N CYS A 26 -9.65 6.88 -0.75
CA CYS A 26 -8.81 7.96 -1.26
C CYS A 26 -7.58 7.46 -2.04
N PHE A 27 -7.31 6.15 -2.05
CA PHE A 27 -6.20 5.55 -2.77
C PHE A 27 -6.63 4.67 -3.94
N ALA A 28 -5.91 4.80 -5.05
CA ALA A 28 -5.93 3.87 -6.16
C ALA A 28 -4.64 3.05 -6.18
N LEU A 29 -4.78 1.72 -6.30
CA LEU A 29 -3.67 0.81 -6.50
C LEU A 29 -3.12 0.93 -7.93
N LYS A 30 -1.80 0.95 -8.08
CA LYS A 30 -1.12 1.04 -9.37
C LYS A 30 0.16 0.20 -9.39
N GLY A 31 0.91 0.36 -10.48
CA GLY A 31 2.27 -0.17 -10.58
C GLY A 31 2.32 -1.66 -10.89
N GLY A 32 3.49 -2.23 -10.63
CA GLY A 32 3.82 -3.56 -11.12
C GLY A 32 3.08 -4.69 -10.44
N THR A 33 2.86 -4.54 -9.14
CA THR A 33 2.16 -5.53 -8.33
C THR A 33 0.67 -5.56 -8.63
N ALA A 34 0.04 -4.41 -8.91
CA ALA A 34 -1.34 -4.35 -9.35
C ALA A 34 -1.57 -5.14 -10.66
N ILE A 35 -0.70 -4.92 -11.65
CA ILE A 35 -0.75 -5.65 -12.93
C ILE A 35 -0.55 -7.15 -12.70
N ASN A 36 0.39 -7.53 -11.83
CA ASN A 36 0.65 -8.92 -11.50
C ASN A 36 -0.51 -9.62 -10.80
N LEU A 37 -1.24 -8.94 -9.92
CA LEU A 37 -2.32 -9.54 -9.13
C LEU A 37 -3.65 -9.58 -9.90
N PHE A 38 -3.95 -8.54 -10.68
CA PHE A 38 -5.29 -8.33 -11.22
C PHE A 38 -5.39 -8.46 -12.74
N VAL A 39 -4.27 -8.42 -13.48
CA VAL A 39 -4.28 -8.36 -14.96
C VAL A 39 -3.54 -9.54 -15.60
N ARG A 40 -2.47 -10.02 -14.97
CA ARG A 40 -1.61 -11.08 -15.51
C ARG A 40 -1.50 -12.23 -14.52
N ASP A 41 -1.18 -13.41 -15.01
CA ASP A 41 -0.95 -14.59 -14.16
C ASP A 41 0.46 -14.57 -13.53
N MET A 42 0.70 -13.60 -12.64
CA MET A 42 1.91 -13.46 -11.83
C MET A 42 3.26 -13.73 -12.56
N PRO A 43 3.52 -13.15 -13.75
CA PRO A 43 4.65 -13.55 -14.62
C PRO A 43 6.03 -13.09 -14.14
N ARG A 44 6.08 -12.33 -13.04
CA ARG A 44 7.30 -11.81 -12.43
C ARG A 44 7.12 -11.62 -10.92
N LEU A 45 8.23 -11.49 -10.20
CA LEU A 45 8.21 -11.23 -8.77
C LEU A 45 7.93 -9.73 -8.50
N SER A 46 6.86 -9.42 -7.78
CA SER A 46 6.53 -8.05 -7.33
C SER A 46 5.65 -8.12 -6.07
N VAL A 47 6.04 -7.42 -5.00
CA VAL A 47 5.37 -7.48 -3.68
C VAL A 47 5.23 -6.11 -2.99
N ASP A 48 5.43 -5.02 -3.74
CA ASP A 48 5.25 -3.66 -3.22
C ASP A 48 3.86 -3.12 -3.61
N ILE A 49 3.18 -2.45 -2.69
CA ILE A 49 1.88 -1.82 -2.89
C ILE A 49 2.12 -0.35 -3.24
N ASP A 50 1.95 0.00 -4.51
CA ASP A 50 2.08 1.37 -5.00
C ASP A 50 0.71 2.05 -5.09
N LEU A 51 0.57 3.20 -4.44
CA LEU A 51 -0.68 3.95 -4.34
C LEU A 51 -0.59 5.32 -5.02
N THR A 52 -1.72 5.77 -5.52
CA THR A 52 -1.97 7.13 -5.99
C THR A 52 -3.11 7.71 -5.18
N TYR A 53 -2.94 8.91 -4.64
CA TYR A 53 -4.03 9.64 -4.01
C TYR A 53 -5.00 10.17 -5.08
N VAL A 54 -6.28 9.85 -4.94
CA VAL A 54 -7.30 10.08 -5.97
C VAL A 54 -7.92 11.47 -5.88
N PRO A 55 -8.31 12.00 -4.71
CA PRO A 55 -8.94 13.32 -4.66
C PRO A 55 -8.03 14.43 -5.20
N VAL A 56 -8.62 15.38 -5.92
CA VAL A 56 -7.92 16.58 -6.39
C VAL A 56 -8.22 17.72 -5.42
N ALA A 57 -7.26 18.01 -4.56
CA ALA A 57 -7.36 19.04 -3.53
C ALA A 57 -6.08 19.89 -3.43
N PRO A 58 -6.10 21.04 -2.75
CA PRO A 58 -4.89 21.77 -2.38
C PRO A 58 -3.85 20.87 -1.73
N ARG A 59 -2.56 21.19 -1.91
CA ARG A 59 -1.47 20.31 -1.50
C ARG A 59 -1.50 20.00 0.00
N ALA A 60 -1.73 21.00 0.85
CA ALA A 60 -1.78 20.82 2.29
C ALA A 60 -2.92 19.87 2.71
N GLU A 61 -4.09 20.00 2.09
CA GLU A 61 -5.24 19.11 2.34
C GLU A 61 -4.95 17.68 1.87
N SER A 62 -4.36 17.52 0.68
CA SER A 62 -3.97 16.20 0.19
C SER A 62 -2.98 15.50 1.11
N LEU A 63 -1.97 16.23 1.60
CA LEU A 63 -0.95 15.66 2.51
C LEU A 63 -1.58 15.27 3.85
N ALA A 64 -2.49 16.08 4.40
CA ALA A 64 -3.20 15.77 5.63
C ALA A 64 -4.09 14.52 5.50
N ASP A 65 -4.82 14.38 4.38
CA ASP A 65 -5.67 13.21 4.16
C ASP A 65 -4.84 11.94 3.90
N ILE A 66 -3.76 12.05 3.12
CA ILE A 66 -2.80 10.95 2.94
C ILE A 66 -2.26 10.49 4.28
N ASP A 67 -1.81 11.41 5.13
CA ASP A 67 -1.27 11.07 6.45
C ASP A 67 -2.31 10.36 7.33
N ALA A 68 -3.53 10.89 7.37
CA ALA A 68 -4.62 10.30 8.13
C ALA A 68 -4.98 8.88 7.65
N ALA A 69 -5.08 8.67 6.34
CA ALA A 69 -5.36 7.36 5.75
C ALA A 69 -4.22 6.36 6.01
N MET A 70 -2.97 6.79 5.86
CA MET A 70 -1.81 5.94 6.14
C MET A 70 -1.75 5.55 7.62
N LYS A 71 -2.07 6.45 8.56
CA LYS A 71 -2.19 6.12 9.99
C LYS A 71 -3.29 5.12 10.29
N ARG A 72 -4.45 5.21 9.62
CA ARG A 72 -5.52 4.21 9.73
C ARG A 72 -5.05 2.84 9.25
N ILE A 73 -4.32 2.78 8.14
CA ILE A 73 -3.70 1.55 7.63
C ILE A 73 -2.73 0.96 8.66
N VAL A 74 -1.86 1.78 9.27
CA VAL A 74 -0.94 1.32 10.34
C VAL A 74 -1.73 0.70 11.50
N GLY A 75 -2.73 1.41 12.03
CA GLY A 75 -3.54 0.92 13.13
C GLY A 75 -4.22 -0.41 12.83
N LYS A 76 -4.81 -0.57 11.64
CA LYS A 76 -5.43 -1.84 11.21
C LYS A 76 -4.41 -2.97 11.08
N ILE A 77 -3.21 -2.70 10.55
CA ILE A 77 -2.15 -3.71 10.44
C ILE A 77 -1.71 -4.19 11.81
N GLU A 78 -1.43 -3.26 12.73
CA GLU A 78 -0.96 -3.59 14.09
C GLU A 78 -2.05 -4.32 14.90
N GLU A 79 -3.32 -3.97 14.71
CA GLU A 79 -4.45 -4.62 15.37
C GLU A 79 -4.71 -6.04 14.82
N LYS A 80 -4.71 -6.21 13.49
CA LYS A 80 -5.22 -7.43 12.83
C LYS A 80 -4.14 -8.41 12.38
N ILE A 81 -2.87 -8.02 12.35
CA ILE A 81 -1.75 -8.90 11.98
C ILE A 81 -0.83 -9.11 13.19
N PRO A 82 -1.03 -10.17 13.99
CA PRO A 82 -0.21 -10.44 15.16
C PRO A 82 1.29 -10.51 14.84
N GLY A 83 2.09 -9.79 15.62
CA GLY A 83 3.54 -9.72 15.45
C GLY A 83 4.01 -8.94 14.21
N ALA A 84 3.10 -8.22 13.53
CA ALA A 84 3.53 -7.24 12.53
C ALA A 84 4.21 -6.05 13.20
N GLN A 85 5.22 -5.51 12.52
CA GLN A 85 5.85 -4.25 12.86
C GLN A 85 5.80 -3.34 11.64
N VAL A 86 5.41 -2.08 11.83
CA VAL A 86 5.34 -1.10 10.75
C VAL A 86 6.37 -0.01 11.00
N HIS A 87 7.21 0.26 10.01
CA HIS A 87 8.09 1.42 10.01
C HIS A 87 7.59 2.47 9.03
N GLU A 88 7.40 3.68 9.54
CA GLU A 88 6.90 4.80 8.77
C GLU A 88 8.06 5.63 8.21
N THR A 89 7.90 6.11 6.98
CA THR A 89 8.74 7.18 6.43
C THR A 89 7.85 8.38 6.15
N GLN A 90 8.17 9.50 6.80
CA GLN A 90 7.45 10.75 6.65
C GLN A 90 8.20 11.70 5.71
N LYS A 91 7.44 12.44 4.90
CA LYS A 91 7.92 13.55 4.07
C LYS A 91 6.86 14.64 4.05
N GLU A 92 7.28 15.90 4.17
CA GLU A 92 6.38 17.06 4.13
C GLU A 92 5.21 16.97 5.13
N GLY A 93 5.44 16.38 6.31
CA GLY A 93 4.42 16.23 7.35
C GLY A 93 3.41 15.10 7.12
N ALA A 94 3.61 14.23 6.12
CA ALA A 94 2.77 13.07 5.85
C ALA A 94 3.58 11.77 5.79
N ILE A 95 2.99 10.67 6.25
CA ILE A 95 3.52 9.33 5.99
C ILE A 95 3.37 9.02 4.49
N VAL A 96 4.49 8.80 3.81
CA VAL A 96 4.51 8.49 2.35
C VAL A 96 4.91 7.04 2.07
N LYS A 97 5.38 6.33 3.09
CA LYS A 97 5.81 4.94 2.96
C LYS A 97 5.73 4.19 4.27
N LEU A 98 5.26 2.95 4.17
CA LEU A 98 5.23 1.96 5.25
C LEU A 98 6.08 0.77 4.83
N VAL A 99 6.95 0.32 5.74
CA VAL A 99 7.62 -0.97 5.64
C VAL A 99 6.99 -1.90 6.66
N VAL A 100 6.22 -2.88 6.18
CA VAL A 100 5.51 -3.84 7.03
C VAL A 100 6.36 -5.10 7.14
N ARG A 101 6.72 -5.48 8.35
CA ARG A 101 7.52 -6.67 8.66
C ARG A 101 6.70 -7.67 9.44
N SER A 102 6.75 -8.94 9.04
CA SER A 102 6.15 -10.06 9.79
C SER A 102 6.85 -11.36 9.41
N GLN A 103 7.07 -12.26 10.37
CA GLN A 103 7.62 -13.61 10.14
C GLN A 103 8.87 -13.64 9.21
N ASN A 104 9.82 -12.73 9.47
CA ASN A 104 11.08 -12.57 8.72
C ASN A 104 10.95 -12.18 7.24
N VAL A 105 9.78 -11.72 6.82
CA VAL A 105 9.57 -11.10 5.50
C VAL A 105 9.08 -9.67 5.64
N GLN A 106 9.21 -8.91 4.56
CA GLN A 106 8.73 -7.54 4.50
C GLN A 106 8.12 -7.21 3.14
N ILE A 107 7.17 -6.29 3.17
CA ILE A 107 6.58 -5.64 1.99
C ILE A 107 6.58 -4.12 2.21
N LYS A 108 6.31 -3.36 1.16
CA LYS A 108 6.19 -1.91 1.24
C LYS A 108 4.81 -1.45 0.78
N ILE A 109 4.35 -0.35 1.38
CA ILE A 109 3.22 0.45 0.90
C ILE A 109 3.78 1.83 0.63
N GLU A 110 3.65 2.34 -0.59
CA GLU A 110 4.20 3.65 -0.98
C GLU A 110 3.12 4.49 -1.66
N VAL A 111 2.98 5.74 -1.24
CA VAL A 111 2.17 6.76 -1.91
C VAL A 111 3.07 7.89 -2.36
N THR A 112 2.96 8.28 -3.63
CA THR A 112 3.66 9.48 -4.11
C THR A 112 2.82 10.72 -3.83
N PRO A 113 3.38 11.75 -3.18
CA PRO A 113 2.63 12.99 -2.94
C PRO A 113 2.54 13.87 -4.19
N VAL A 114 3.17 13.49 -5.31
CA VAL A 114 3.23 14.29 -6.55
C VAL A 114 2.10 13.92 -7.49
N LEU A 115 1.94 12.62 -7.79
CA LEU A 115 0.89 12.15 -8.69
C LEU A 115 -0.42 12.05 -7.91
N ARG A 116 -1.42 12.83 -8.34
CA ARG A 116 -2.76 12.87 -7.73
C ARG A 116 -3.82 12.91 -8.83
N GLY A 117 -5.00 12.37 -8.54
CA GLY A 117 -6.08 12.27 -9.52
C GLY A 117 -6.02 11.02 -10.39
N CYS A 118 -7.11 10.76 -11.09
CA CYS A 118 -7.24 9.74 -12.13
C CYS A 118 -7.98 10.31 -13.35
N VAL A 119 -7.73 9.73 -14.52
CA VAL A 119 -8.51 10.02 -15.73
C VAL A 119 -9.67 9.03 -15.78
N GLY A 120 -10.90 9.52 -15.57
CA GLY A 120 -12.12 8.71 -15.48
C GLY A 120 -12.75 8.73 -14.09
N VAL A 121 -14.00 8.25 -14.00
CA VAL A 121 -14.69 8.07 -12.71
C VAL A 121 -14.24 6.73 -12.13
N LEU A 122 -13.61 6.74 -10.96
CA LEU A 122 -13.43 5.53 -10.17
C LEU A 122 -14.80 5.12 -9.63
N ALA A 123 -15.39 4.07 -10.20
CA ALA A 123 -16.49 3.38 -9.55
C ALA A 123 -15.91 2.66 -8.33
N ALA A 124 -16.53 2.86 -7.16
CA ALA A 124 -16.23 2.04 -5.98
C ALA A 124 -16.49 0.57 -6.32
N CYS A 125 -15.50 -0.29 -6.09
CA CYS A 125 -15.62 -1.75 -6.23
C CYS A 125 -16.30 -2.36 -5.02
#